data_AF-A0A3B0BF31-F1
#
_entry.id   AF-A0A3B0BF31-F1
#
_cell.length_a   1.000
_cell.length_b   1.000
_cell.length_c   1.000
_cell.angle_alpha   90.00
_cell.angle_beta   90.00
_cell.angle_gamma   90.00
#
_symmetry.space_group_name_H-M   'P 1'
#
loop_
_entity.id
_entity.type
_entity.pdbx_description
1 polymer ?
#
loop_
_entity_poly.entity_id
_entity_poly.type
_entity_poly.pdbx_seq_one_letter_code
_entity_poly.pdbx_strand_id
1 'polypeptide(L)'
;MSAIVSDEVQTDMYKQAKLGVMKDVKFKNVFGENASFLKGKNVQAVFKTDVAKPFQPTLYDNIATGELQNQLMLMVQTGKDANSAVRDAEEAVNKKIQETLAK
;
A
#
# COMPACT_ATOMS: atom_id res chain seq x y z
N MET A 1 17.94 4.22 13.27
CA MET A 1 17.39 4.45 11.90
C MET A 1 18.43 4.22 10.79
N SER A 2 19.71 4.57 10.96
CA SER A 2 20.74 4.36 9.90
C SER A 2 20.97 2.88 9.51
N ALA A 3 20.88 1.94 10.46
CA ALA A 3 21.12 0.51 10.19
C ALA A 3 20.08 -0.15 9.28
N ILE A 4 18.82 0.32 9.25
CA ILE A 4 17.77 -0.27 8.42
C ILE A 4 18.01 0.04 6.93
N VAL A 5 18.65 1.17 6.66
CA VAL A 5 18.91 1.69 5.30
C VAL A 5 20.31 1.28 4.82
N SER A 6 21.04 0.45 5.59
CA SER A 6 22.36 -0.03 5.18
C SER A 6 22.26 -0.94 3.96
N ASP A 7 23.30 -0.94 3.13
CA ASP A 7 23.37 -1.76 1.92
C ASP A 7 23.17 -3.26 2.22
N GLU A 8 23.68 -3.74 3.34
CA GLU A 8 23.55 -5.13 3.76
C GLU A 8 22.11 -5.50 4.07
N VAL A 9 21.44 -4.71 4.93
CA VAL A 9 20.04 -4.96 5.33
C VAL A 9 19.12 -4.84 4.12
N GLN A 10 19.38 -3.89 3.24
CA GLN A 10 18.57 -3.70 2.05
C GLN A 10 18.80 -4.82 1.03
N THR A 11 20.02 -5.34 0.91
CA THR A 11 20.30 -6.53 0.10
C THR A 11 19.49 -7.73 0.60
N ASP A 12 19.47 -7.98 1.91
CA ASP A 12 18.69 -9.08 2.49
C ASP A 12 17.18 -8.88 2.27
N MET A 13 16.67 -7.66 2.46
CA MET A 13 15.27 -7.33 2.17
C MET A 13 14.87 -7.62 0.71
N TYR A 14 15.71 -7.22 -0.25
CA TYR A 14 15.46 -7.47 -1.66
C TYR A 14 15.49 -8.98 -1.98
N LYS A 15 16.42 -9.75 -1.40
CA LYS A 15 16.44 -11.22 -1.54
C LYS A 15 15.16 -11.89 -1.06
N GLN A 16 14.53 -11.32 -0.03
CA GLN A 16 13.24 -11.77 0.49
C GLN A 16 12.02 -11.21 -0.28
N ALA A 17 12.24 -10.64 -1.48
CA ALA A 17 11.22 -10.03 -2.33
C ALA A 17 10.52 -8.81 -1.72
N LYS A 18 11.17 -8.10 -0.78
CA LYS A 18 10.68 -6.82 -0.26
C LYS A 18 11.29 -5.66 -1.07
N LEU A 19 10.44 -4.77 -1.55
CA LEU A 19 10.88 -3.56 -2.24
C LEU A 19 11.39 -2.55 -1.22
N GLY A 20 12.66 -2.14 -1.36
CA GLY A 20 13.27 -1.08 -0.56
C GLY A 20 13.27 0.27 -1.27
N VAL A 21 13.76 1.30 -0.60
CA VAL A 21 13.82 2.69 -1.13
C VAL A 21 15.00 2.95 -2.07
N MET A 22 15.90 1.97 -2.22
CA MET A 22 17.13 2.09 -2.99
C MET A 22 16.85 2.03 -4.48
N LYS A 23 17.44 2.97 -5.23
CA LYS A 23 17.28 3.06 -6.70
C LYS A 23 18.33 2.26 -7.48
N ASP A 24 19.35 1.76 -6.79
CA ASP A 24 20.48 1.08 -7.41
C ASP A 24 20.04 -0.26 -8.03
N VAL A 25 20.52 -0.51 -9.24
CA VAL A 25 20.25 -1.73 -10.04
C VAL A 25 20.75 -2.98 -9.32
N LYS A 26 21.80 -2.87 -8.49
CA LYS A 26 22.36 -4.02 -7.75
C LYS A 26 21.32 -4.74 -6.89
N PHE A 27 20.38 -4.01 -6.30
CA PHE A 27 19.32 -4.59 -5.45
C PHE A 27 18.22 -5.28 -6.27
N LYS A 28 17.92 -4.77 -7.46
CA LYS A 28 16.94 -5.38 -8.38
C LYS A 28 17.41 -6.75 -8.87
N ASN A 29 18.71 -6.92 -9.06
CA ASN A 29 19.29 -8.18 -9.54
C ASN A 29 19.10 -9.34 -8.54
N VAL A 30 19.22 -9.05 -7.24
CA VAL A 30 19.07 -10.05 -6.17
C VAL A 30 17.62 -10.22 -5.70
N PHE A 31 16.67 -9.55 -6.35
CA PHE A 31 15.28 -9.53 -5.91
C PHE A 31 14.65 -10.92 -5.96
N GLY A 32 14.17 -11.38 -4.80
CA GLY A 32 13.44 -12.65 -4.69
C GLY A 32 14.30 -13.91 -4.79
N GLU A 33 15.63 -13.81 -4.72
CA GLU A 33 16.53 -14.99 -4.71
C GLU A 33 16.18 -16.01 -3.62
N ASN A 34 15.79 -15.53 -2.43
CA ASN A 34 15.43 -16.37 -1.29
C ASN A 34 13.92 -16.68 -1.24
N ALA A 35 13.13 -16.14 -2.17
CA ALA A 35 11.70 -16.37 -2.25
C ALA A 35 11.41 -17.61 -3.09
N SER A 36 11.23 -18.75 -2.44
CA SER A 36 10.96 -20.05 -3.09
C SER A 36 9.79 -20.01 -4.08
N PHE A 37 8.75 -19.23 -3.80
CA PHE A 37 7.57 -19.06 -4.65
C PHE A 37 7.83 -18.24 -5.93
N LEU A 38 8.97 -17.55 -6.03
CA LEU A 38 9.37 -16.77 -7.21
C LEU A 38 10.31 -17.53 -8.14
N LYS A 39 10.79 -18.73 -7.75
CA LYS A 39 11.67 -19.54 -8.59
C LYS A 39 10.99 -19.86 -9.93
N GLY A 40 11.71 -19.60 -11.02
CA GLY A 40 11.23 -19.78 -12.39
C GLY A 40 10.28 -18.69 -12.92
N LYS A 41 9.95 -17.67 -12.12
CA LYS A 41 9.15 -16.51 -12.58
C LYS A 41 10.04 -15.40 -13.13
N ASN A 42 9.51 -14.61 -14.06
CA ASN A 42 10.18 -13.42 -14.56
C ASN A 42 10.00 -12.23 -13.59
N VAL A 43 10.72 -12.27 -12.47
CA VAL A 43 10.63 -11.23 -11.43
C VAL A 43 11.16 -9.87 -11.90
N GLN A 44 12.06 -9.85 -12.88
CA GLN A 44 12.62 -8.60 -13.40
C GLN A 44 11.60 -7.76 -14.18
N ALA A 45 10.50 -8.36 -14.63
CA ALA A 45 9.44 -7.63 -15.33
C ALA A 45 8.80 -6.53 -14.47
N VAL A 46 8.71 -6.71 -13.14
CA VAL A 46 8.08 -5.74 -12.23
C VAL A 46 8.81 -4.39 -12.20
N PHE A 47 10.10 -4.37 -12.57
CA PHE A 47 10.92 -3.16 -12.57
C PHE A 47 10.95 -2.44 -13.93
N LYS A 48 10.23 -2.96 -14.94
CA LYS A 48 10.15 -2.36 -16.28
C LYS A 48 9.08 -1.27 -16.38
N THR A 49 8.24 -1.14 -15.37
CA THR A 49 7.18 -0.14 -15.29
C THR A 49 7.44 0.80 -14.12
N ASP A 50 7.16 2.08 -14.33
CA ASP A 50 7.20 3.06 -13.25
C ASP A 50 5.99 2.87 -12.33
N VAL A 51 6.24 2.95 -11.02
CA VAL A 51 5.18 3.00 -10.02
C VAL A 51 4.44 4.33 -10.13
N ALA A 52 3.12 4.29 -10.00
CA ALA A 52 2.31 5.49 -9.93
C ALA A 52 2.77 6.41 -8.79
N LYS A 53 2.61 7.72 -8.96
CA LYS A 53 2.90 8.69 -7.89
C LYS A 53 2.07 8.34 -6.66
N PRO A 54 2.66 8.40 -5.44
CA PRO A 54 1.91 8.13 -4.23
C PRO A 54 0.78 9.16 -4.08
N PHE A 55 -0.32 8.71 -3.50
CA PHE A 55 -1.39 9.60 -3.04
C PHE A 55 -0.82 10.59 -2.01
N GLN A 56 -1.29 11.84 -2.06
CA GLN A 56 -0.91 12.87 -1.09
C GLN A 56 -1.80 12.74 0.14
N PRO A 57 -1.26 12.30 1.29
CA PRO A 57 -2.10 12.04 2.44
C PRO A 57 -2.69 13.31 3.03
N THR A 58 -3.93 13.24 3.49
CA THR A 58 -4.59 14.31 4.23
C THR A 58 -4.52 14.09 5.74
N LEU A 59 -4.80 15.12 6.54
CA LEU A 59 -4.88 15.01 8.01
C LEU A 59 -5.96 14.02 8.48
N TYR A 60 -6.96 13.74 7.64
CA TYR A 60 -8.10 12.90 7.97
C TYR A 60 -8.07 11.55 7.26
N ASP A 61 -6.96 11.18 6.63
CA ASP A 61 -6.83 9.91 5.89
C ASP A 61 -7.12 8.68 6.75
N ASN A 62 -6.77 8.72 8.04
CA ASN A 62 -7.09 7.62 8.96
C ASN A 62 -8.61 7.45 9.13
N ILE A 63 -9.37 8.55 9.19
CA ILE A 63 -10.83 8.54 9.24
C ILE A 63 -11.39 8.00 7.93
N ALA A 64 -10.89 8.52 6.80
CA ALA A 64 -11.32 8.11 5.47
C ALA A 64 -11.09 6.62 5.22
N THR A 65 -9.89 6.13 5.52
CA THR A 65 -9.51 4.71 5.34
C THR A 65 -10.36 3.79 6.21
N GLY A 66 -10.64 4.18 7.46
CA GLY A 66 -11.48 3.41 8.36
C GLY A 66 -12.92 3.24 7.83
N GLU A 67 -13.54 4.33 7.37
CA GLU A 67 -14.90 4.27 6.82
C GLU A 67 -14.98 3.53 5.48
N LEU A 68 -14.00 3.73 4.61
CA LEU A 68 -13.90 2.97 3.36
C LEU A 68 -13.79 1.46 3.63
N GLN A 69 -13.00 1.06 4.63
CA GLN A 69 -12.87 -0.34 5.00
C GLN A 69 -14.18 -0.91 5.58
N ASN A 70 -14.91 -0.13 6.38
CA ASN A 70 -16.22 -0.52 6.90
C ASN A 70 -17.24 -0.73 5.77
N GLN A 71 -17.32 0.21 4.82
CA GLN A 71 -18.24 0.08 3.69
C GLN A 71 -17.86 -1.04 2.74
N LEU A 72 -16.55 -1.29 2.53
CA LEU A 72 -16.09 -2.44 1.76
C LEU A 72 -16.54 -3.77 2.39
N MET A 73 -16.44 -3.91 3.72
CA MET A 73 -16.92 -5.10 4.42
C MET A 73 -18.44 -5.26 4.28
N LEU A 74 -19.21 -4.18 4.42
CA LEU A 74 -20.65 -4.18 4.19
C LEU A 74 -20.99 -4.56 2.75
N MET A 75 -20.26 -4.06 1.77
CA MET A 75 -20.42 -4.39 0.35
C MET A 75 -20.30 -5.90 0.12
N VAL A 76 -19.26 -6.51 0.67
CA VAL A 76 -19.03 -7.96 0.57
C VAL A 76 -20.12 -8.77 1.29
N GLN A 77 -20.58 -8.32 2.47
CA GLN A 77 -21.56 -9.05 3.27
C GLN A 77 -23.00 -8.92 2.74
N THR A 78 -23.35 -7.75 2.20
CA THR A 78 -24.73 -7.42 1.80
C THR A 78 -24.96 -7.49 0.29
N GLY A 79 -23.88 -7.56 -0.50
CA GLY A 79 -23.95 -7.44 -1.96
C GLY A 79 -24.30 -6.03 -2.44
N LYS A 80 -24.15 -5.00 -1.58
CA LYS A 80 -24.31 -3.59 -1.98
C LYS A 80 -23.39 -3.27 -3.16
N ASP A 81 -23.80 -2.38 -4.06
CA ASP A 81 -22.97 -1.95 -5.16
C ASP A 81 -21.88 -0.96 -4.71
N ALA A 82 -20.79 -0.90 -5.49
CA ALA A 82 -19.65 -0.05 -5.18
C ALA A 82 -20.00 1.45 -5.15
N ASN A 83 -20.92 1.91 -6.00
CA ASN A 83 -21.27 3.34 -6.05
C ASN A 83 -22.02 3.77 -4.78
N SER A 84 -22.96 2.95 -4.31
CA SER A 84 -23.67 3.19 -3.05
C SER A 84 -22.72 3.09 -1.86
N ALA A 85 -21.84 2.08 -1.83
CA ALA A 85 -20.87 1.92 -0.75
C ALA A 85 -19.90 3.11 -0.64
N VAL A 86 -19.42 3.65 -1.76
CA VAL A 86 -18.55 4.82 -1.79
C VAL A 86 -19.29 6.08 -1.35
N ARG A 87 -20.55 6.26 -1.77
CA ARG A 87 -21.37 7.40 -1.33
C ARG A 87 -21.59 7.39 0.19
N ASP A 88 -21.97 6.24 0.73
CA ASP A 88 -22.18 6.09 2.17
C ASP A 88 -20.88 6.30 2.96
N ALA A 89 -19.73 5.88 2.40
CA ALA A 89 -18.41 6.15 2.99
C ALA A 89 -18.13 7.65 3.02
N GLU A 90 -18.34 8.36 1.91
CA GLU A 90 -18.13 9.81 1.82
C GLU A 90 -18.98 10.58 2.85
N GLU A 91 -20.25 10.23 2.98
CA GLU A 91 -21.15 10.83 3.97
C GLU A 91 -20.66 10.58 5.41
N ALA A 92 -20.25 9.35 5.73
CA ALA A 92 -19.73 9.00 7.04
C ALA A 92 -18.41 9.72 7.37
N VAL A 93 -17.51 9.84 6.39
CA VAL A 93 -16.23 10.55 6.53
C VAL A 93 -16.47 12.02 6.78
N ASN A 94 -17.30 12.67 5.97
CA ASN A 94 -17.60 14.09 6.13
C ASN A 94 -18.20 14.39 7.51
N LYS A 95 -19.11 13.53 7.99
CA LYS A 95 -19.68 13.65 9.34
C LYS A 95 -18.60 13.54 10.42
N LYS A 96 -17.72 12.54 10.35
CA LYS A 96 -16.65 12.34 11.35
C LYS A 96 -15.62 13.46 11.34
N ILE A 97 -15.31 14.02 10.18
CA ILE A 97 -14.41 15.17 10.08
C ILE A 97 -15.03 16.38 10.77
N GLN A 98 -16.32 16.66 10.54
CA GLN A 98 -17.04 17.74 11.23
C GLN A 98 -17.05 17.55 12.75
N GLU A 99 -17.32 16.33 13.24
CA GLU A 99 -17.26 16.00 14.67
C GLU A 99 -15.86 16.18 15.28
N THR A 100 -14.80 15.94 14.48
CA THR A 100 -13.41 16.12 14.91
C THR A 100 -13.02 17.60 14.94
N LEU A 101 -13.54 18.41 14.02
CA LEU A 101 -13.31 19.85 13.95
C LEU A 101 -14.08 20.66 15.01
N ALA A 102 -15.22 20.13 15.48
CA ALA A 102 -16.04 20.76 16.50
C ALA A 102 -15.54 20.54 17.94
N LYS A 103 -14.47 19.75 18.12
CA LYS A 103 -13.79 19.52 19.41
C LYS A 103 -12.58 20.43 19.55
#